data_AF-A0A941WRL7-F1
#
_entry.id   AF-A0A941WRL7-F1
#
_cell.length_a   1.000
_cell.length_b   1.000
_cell.length_c   1.000
_cell.angle_alpha   90.00
_cell.angle_beta   90.00
_cell.angle_gamma   90.00
#
_symmetry.space_group_name_H-M   'P 1'
#
loop_
_entity.id
_entity.type
_entity.pdbx_description
1 polymer ?
#
loop_
_entity_poly.entity_id
_entity_poly.type
_entity_poly.pdbx_seq_one_letter_code
_entity_poly.pdbx_strand_id
1 'polypeptide(L)'
;MTGKVAALFAPIIKAAKLASWPVGSIYMSLQATSPATLFGGTWERIANGRMLIGADSASYPAGSTGGEAKHALTETEMPSHNHGVQQAGSDGAIPMEMGKDGTYQNDEYLSFGTSVKPFAESTILISYRGGNQPHNNMPPYLSVYMWRRTA
;
A
#
# COMPACT_ATOMS: atom_id res chain seq x y z
N MET A 1 -18.99 11.27 -50.02
CA MET A 1 -20.34 11.87 -49.96
C MET A 1 -20.23 13.26 -49.34
N THR A 2 -20.15 14.31 -50.15
CA THR A 2 -19.81 15.67 -49.68
C THR A 2 -21.03 16.59 -49.67
N GLY A 3 -21.09 17.46 -48.65
CA GLY A 3 -22.03 18.58 -48.54
C GLY A 3 -23.22 18.33 -47.63
N LYS A 4 -24.35 17.85 -48.18
CA LYS A 4 -25.66 17.86 -47.49
C LYS A 4 -25.95 16.59 -46.70
N VAL A 5 -25.58 15.44 -47.24
CA VAL A 5 -25.85 14.13 -46.61
C VAL A 5 -25.03 13.95 -45.33
N ALA A 6 -23.74 14.33 -45.37
CA ALA A 6 -22.88 14.28 -44.19
C ALA A 6 -23.36 15.20 -43.05
N ALA A 7 -23.89 16.39 -43.39
CA ALA A 7 -24.43 17.33 -42.40
C ALA A 7 -25.70 16.78 -41.71
N LEU A 8 -26.51 15.99 -42.41
CA LEU A 8 -27.71 15.37 -41.86
C LEU A 8 -27.37 14.29 -40.81
N PHE A 9 -26.31 13.51 -41.05
CA PHE A 9 -25.91 12.40 -40.17
C PHE A 9 -25.00 12.84 -39.01
N ALA A 10 -24.28 13.94 -39.14
CA ALA A 10 -23.40 14.46 -38.08
C ALA A 10 -24.06 14.57 -36.68
N PRO A 11 -25.26 15.17 -36.51
CA PRO A 11 -25.91 15.24 -35.20
C PRO A 11 -26.33 13.87 -34.67
N ILE A 12 -26.78 12.96 -35.55
CA ILE A 12 -27.18 11.59 -35.18
C ILE A 12 -25.97 10.81 -34.67
N ILE A 13 -24.83 10.90 -35.37
CA ILE A 13 -23.58 10.26 -34.94
C ILE A 13 -23.10 10.84 -33.61
N LYS A 14 -23.19 12.16 -33.42
CA LYS A 14 -22.82 12.81 -32.15
C LYS A 14 -23.70 12.33 -31.00
N ALA A 15 -25.02 12.26 -31.21
CA ALA A 15 -25.96 11.78 -30.22
C ALA A 15 -25.73 10.30 -29.88
N ALA A 16 -25.49 9.44 -30.89
CA ALA A 16 -25.20 8.03 -30.69
C ALA A 16 -23.91 7.81 -29.88
N LYS A 17 -22.83 8.56 -30.19
CA LYS A 17 -21.58 8.53 -29.41
C LYS A 17 -21.81 8.89 -27.94
N LEU A 18 -22.59 9.95 -27.67
CA LEU A 18 -22.90 10.35 -26.30
C LEU A 18 -23.79 9.33 -25.58
N ALA A 19 -24.74 8.73 -26.29
CA ALA A 19 -25.67 7.74 -25.75
C ALA A 19 -24.97 6.43 -25.34
N SER A 20 -23.85 6.07 -25.98
CA SER A 20 -23.02 4.93 -25.57
C SER A 20 -22.35 5.12 -24.20
N TRP A 21 -22.35 6.34 -23.66
CA TRP A 21 -21.75 6.68 -22.38
C TRP A 21 -22.78 7.32 -21.45
N PRO A 22 -23.71 6.60 -20.83
CA PRO A 22 -24.67 7.16 -19.86
C PRO A 22 -24.01 7.98 -18.73
N VAL A 23 -24.79 8.84 -18.06
CA VAL A 23 -24.29 9.52 -16.84
C VAL A 23 -23.85 8.48 -15.82
N GLY A 24 -22.67 8.69 -15.23
CA GLY A 24 -22.01 7.72 -14.36
C GLY A 24 -20.98 6.83 -15.04
N SER A 25 -20.93 6.76 -16.37
CA SER A 25 -19.90 5.98 -17.07
C SER A 25 -18.48 6.50 -16.82
N ILE A 26 -17.52 5.57 -16.79
CA ILE A 26 -16.09 5.86 -16.61
C ILE A 26 -15.36 5.62 -17.93
N TYR A 27 -14.68 6.65 -18.42
CA TYR A 27 -13.78 6.58 -19.58
C TYR A 27 -12.32 6.63 -19.13
N MET A 28 -11.49 5.73 -19.66
CA MET A 28 -10.06 5.61 -19.33
C MET A 28 -9.21 5.84 -20.59
N SER A 29 -8.15 6.64 -20.49
CA SER A 29 -7.25 6.93 -21.61
C SER A 29 -5.86 7.35 -21.16
N LEU A 30 -4.85 7.10 -21.99
CA LEU A 30 -3.50 7.65 -21.80
C LEU A 30 -3.41 9.14 -22.18
N GLN A 31 -4.45 9.70 -22.82
CA GLN A 31 -4.48 11.11 -23.20
C GLN A 31 -5.23 11.96 -22.19
N ALA A 32 -4.69 13.15 -21.93
CA ALA A 32 -5.26 14.11 -20.98
C ALA A 32 -6.56 14.78 -21.46
N THR A 33 -6.92 14.60 -22.74
CA THR A 33 -8.09 15.18 -23.39
C THR A 33 -9.39 14.79 -22.69
N SER A 34 -10.23 15.77 -22.40
CA SER A 34 -11.55 15.52 -21.81
C SER A 34 -12.44 14.74 -22.80
N PRO A 35 -13.19 13.72 -22.36
CA PRO A 35 -14.12 13.01 -23.23
C PRO A 35 -15.25 13.89 -23.76
N ALA A 36 -15.48 15.06 -23.16
CA ALA A 36 -16.40 16.07 -23.67
C ALA A 36 -16.09 16.46 -25.12
N THR A 37 -14.81 16.50 -25.51
CA THR A 37 -14.42 16.83 -26.89
C THR A 37 -14.62 15.67 -27.87
N LEU A 38 -14.71 14.43 -27.36
CA LEU A 38 -14.84 13.20 -28.16
C LEU A 38 -16.30 12.78 -28.32
N PHE A 39 -17.07 12.88 -27.24
CA PHE A 39 -18.42 12.34 -27.12
C PHE A 39 -19.46 13.42 -26.84
N GLY A 40 -19.08 14.61 -26.37
CA GLY A 40 -20.00 15.59 -25.79
C GLY A 40 -20.27 15.32 -24.31
N GLY A 41 -21.30 15.95 -23.75
CA GLY A 41 -21.64 15.86 -22.33
C GLY A 41 -20.65 16.59 -21.40
N THR A 42 -20.83 16.42 -20.10
CA THR A 42 -19.98 16.97 -19.05
C THR A 42 -19.26 15.85 -18.31
N TRP A 43 -17.96 16.03 -18.08
CA TRP A 43 -17.08 15.00 -17.53
C TRP A 43 -16.17 15.57 -16.45
N GLU A 44 -15.91 14.76 -15.44
CA GLU A 44 -15.08 15.11 -14.29
C GLU A 44 -13.92 14.11 -14.16
N ARG A 45 -12.71 14.58 -13.84
CA ARG A 45 -11.57 13.69 -13.54
C ARG A 45 -11.81 12.99 -12.21
N ILE A 46 -11.64 11.67 -12.19
CA ILE A 46 -11.82 10.85 -10.99
C ILE A 46 -10.58 10.01 -10.68
N ALA A 47 -10.54 9.42 -9.49
CA ALA A 47 -9.55 8.42 -9.10
C ALA A 47 -8.07 8.86 -9.28
N ASN A 48 -7.80 10.17 -9.12
CA ASN A 48 -6.43 10.67 -9.13
C ASN A 48 -5.62 9.99 -8.02
N GLY A 49 -4.53 9.31 -8.40
CA GLY A 49 -3.68 8.56 -7.48
C GLY A 49 -4.33 7.32 -6.87
N ARG A 50 -5.41 6.79 -7.48
CA ARG A 50 -6.15 5.63 -6.97
C ARG A 50 -6.37 4.60 -8.07
N MET A 51 -6.47 3.34 -7.67
CA MET A 51 -7.00 2.27 -8.53
C MET A 51 -8.52 2.15 -8.36
N LEU A 52 -9.21 1.70 -9.41
CA LEU A 52 -10.62 1.35 -9.30
C LEU A 52 -10.75 -0.07 -8.73
N ILE A 53 -11.69 -0.24 -7.81
CA ILE A 53 -12.10 -1.55 -7.29
C ILE A 53 -13.58 -1.75 -7.60
N GLY A 54 -13.99 -3.01 -7.77
CA GLY A 54 -15.41 -3.35 -7.96
C GLY A 54 -16.21 -2.95 -6.73
N ALA A 55 -17.31 -2.24 -6.95
CA ALA A 55 -18.19 -1.84 -5.86
C ALA A 55 -19.03 -3.03 -5.36
N ASP A 56 -19.26 -3.07 -4.05
CA ASP A 56 -20.22 -3.97 -3.40
C ASP A 56 -21.11 -3.17 -2.43
N SER A 57 -22.12 -3.81 -1.85
CA SER A 57 -23.07 -3.14 -0.95
C SER A 57 -22.59 -3.01 0.50
N ALA A 58 -21.41 -3.52 0.84
CA ALA A 58 -20.95 -3.65 2.22
C ALA A 58 -19.59 -2.98 2.45
N SER A 59 -18.52 -3.55 1.92
CA SER A 59 -17.14 -3.13 2.17
C SER A 59 -16.70 -2.00 1.24
N TYR A 60 -17.18 -2.02 0.00
CA TYR A 60 -16.79 -1.05 -1.03
C TYR A 60 -18.01 -0.42 -1.72
N PRO A 61 -18.84 0.36 -1.00
CA PRO A 61 -19.95 1.09 -1.62
C PRO A 61 -19.49 1.96 -2.79
N ALA A 62 -20.33 2.10 -3.81
CA ALA A 62 -20.02 2.90 -4.99
C ALA A 62 -19.65 4.34 -4.61
N GLY A 63 -18.49 4.80 -5.08
CA GLY A 63 -17.96 6.15 -4.77
C GLY A 63 -17.17 6.26 -3.46
N SER A 64 -17.10 5.19 -2.65
CA SER A 64 -16.19 5.15 -1.51
C SER A 64 -14.72 5.22 -1.95
N THR A 65 -13.85 5.69 -1.07
CA THR A 65 -12.41 5.78 -1.32
C THR A 65 -11.62 5.31 -0.11
N GLY A 66 -10.45 4.71 -0.33
CA GLY A 66 -9.55 4.27 0.73
C GLY A 66 -8.19 3.85 0.19
N GLY A 67 -7.44 3.10 0.99
CA GLY A 67 -6.10 2.60 0.68
C GLY A 67 -4.98 3.59 1.04
N GLU A 68 -3.75 3.09 0.99
CA GLU A 68 -2.54 3.84 1.33
C GLU A 68 -1.43 3.53 0.32
N ALA A 69 -0.73 4.57 -0.15
CA ALA A 69 0.40 4.39 -1.07
C ALA A 69 1.67 3.93 -0.36
N LYS A 70 1.81 4.27 0.93
CA LYS A 70 2.89 3.81 1.79
C LYS A 70 2.32 3.38 3.12
N HIS A 71 2.89 2.34 3.69
CA HIS A 71 2.48 1.77 4.96
C HIS A 71 3.68 1.66 5.91
N ALA A 72 3.53 2.12 7.15
CA ALA A 72 4.48 1.88 8.22
C ALA A 72 3.95 0.77 9.12
N LEU A 73 4.73 -0.31 9.26
CA LEU A 73 4.34 -1.45 10.08
C LEU A 73 4.11 -1.02 11.53
N THR A 74 3.04 -1.55 12.11
CA THR A 74 2.68 -1.41 13.52
C THR A 74 3.19 -2.59 14.34
N GLU A 75 3.21 -2.45 15.66
CA GLU A 75 3.58 -3.55 16.57
C GLU A 75 2.69 -4.78 16.38
N THR A 76 1.39 -4.58 16.10
CA THR A 76 0.42 -5.66 15.87
C THR A 76 0.64 -6.43 14.55
N GLU A 77 1.40 -5.86 13.61
CA GLU A 77 1.72 -6.48 12.33
C GLU A 77 3.09 -7.19 12.36
N MET A 78 3.83 -7.11 13.46
CA MET A 78 5.11 -7.81 13.60
C MET A 78 4.90 -9.30 13.88
N PRO A 79 5.47 -10.21 13.05
CA PRO A 79 5.48 -11.63 13.36
C PRO A 79 6.24 -11.91 14.67
N SER A 80 5.91 -13.02 15.32
CA SER A 80 6.71 -13.55 16.42
C SER A 80 8.16 -13.74 15.97
N HIS A 81 9.09 -13.15 16.72
CA HIS A 81 10.53 -13.22 16.47
C HIS A 81 11.28 -13.25 17.81
N ASN A 82 12.56 -13.59 17.76
CA ASN A 82 13.44 -13.55 18.93
C ASN A 82 14.75 -12.84 18.60
N HIS A 83 15.47 -12.48 19.65
CA HIS A 83 16.84 -11.99 19.56
C HIS A 83 17.75 -13.02 20.20
N GLY A 84 18.76 -13.47 19.46
CA GLY A 84 19.86 -14.24 20.05
C GLY A 84 20.79 -13.30 20.80
N VAL A 85 21.24 -13.73 21.98
CA VAL A 85 22.26 -13.02 22.73
C VAL A 85 23.52 -13.90 22.72
N GLN A 86 24.65 -13.34 22.28
CA GLN A 86 25.93 -14.04 22.29
C GLN A 86 26.91 -13.26 23.16
N GLN A 87 27.61 -13.98 24.05
CA GLN A 87 28.72 -13.43 24.81
C GLN A 87 30.04 -13.83 24.13
N ALA A 88 30.88 -12.83 23.85
CA ALA A 88 32.27 -13.07 23.47
C ALA A 88 33.14 -13.06 24.74
N GLY A 89 33.62 -14.24 25.15
CA GLY A 89 34.65 -14.39 26.19
C GLY A 89 35.99 -14.82 25.59
N SER A 90 37.05 -14.86 26.41
CA SER A 90 38.38 -15.33 26.01
C SER A 90 38.41 -16.79 25.53
N ASP A 91 37.35 -17.55 25.80
CA ASP A 91 37.31 -19.01 25.66
C ASP A 91 36.39 -19.48 24.51
N GLY A 92 35.92 -18.55 23.65
CA GLY A 92 35.04 -18.83 22.51
C GLY A 92 33.58 -18.40 22.72
N ALA A 93 32.76 -18.48 21.67
CA ALA A 93 31.35 -18.07 21.71
C ALA A 93 30.48 -19.14 22.39
N ILE A 94 29.85 -18.78 23.51
CA ILE A 94 28.82 -19.61 24.17
C ILE A 94 27.43 -19.22 23.65
N PRO A 95 26.67 -20.14 23.01
CA PRO A 95 25.32 -19.83 22.57
C PRO A 95 24.39 -19.71 23.78
N MET A 96 23.76 -18.54 23.94
CA MET A 96 22.70 -18.36 24.92
C MET A 96 21.38 -18.53 24.18
N GLU A 97 20.63 -19.55 24.56
CA GLU A 97 19.28 -19.76 24.06
C GLU A 97 18.33 -19.02 25.03
N MET A 98 17.21 -18.47 24.55
CA MET A 98 16.21 -17.74 25.36
C MET A 98 14.85 -18.37 25.09
N GLY A 99 14.13 -18.80 26.14
CA GLY A 99 12.78 -19.34 26.03
C GLY A 99 11.81 -18.30 25.45
N LYS A 100 10.67 -18.74 24.90
CA LYS A 100 9.71 -17.84 24.21
C LYS A 100 9.16 -16.70 25.09
N ASP A 101 9.31 -16.81 26.40
CA ASP A 101 8.89 -15.86 27.43
C ASP A 101 10.08 -15.12 28.10
N GLY A 102 11.29 -15.27 27.54
CA GLY A 102 12.50 -14.69 28.08
C GLY A 102 13.07 -15.42 29.31
N THR A 103 12.56 -16.61 29.64
CA THR A 103 13.03 -17.36 30.83
C THR A 103 13.79 -18.64 30.46
N TYR A 104 14.77 -18.99 31.32
CA TYR A 104 15.49 -20.28 31.35
C TYR A 104 15.18 -20.98 32.67
N GLN A 105 15.00 -22.30 32.65
CA GLN A 105 14.39 -23.08 33.74
C GLN A 105 15.34 -23.49 34.89
N ASN A 106 16.41 -22.74 35.14
CA ASN A 106 17.37 -23.12 36.16
C ASN A 106 18.06 -21.87 36.71
N ASP A 107 17.93 -21.66 38.01
CA ASP A 107 18.64 -20.61 38.74
C ASP A 107 20.17 -20.78 38.56
N GLU A 108 20.85 -19.63 38.46
CA GLU A 108 22.30 -19.40 38.69
C GLU A 108 23.21 -19.13 37.46
N TYR A 109 23.26 -17.82 37.12
CA TYR A 109 24.31 -17.01 36.47
C TYR A 109 24.44 -16.99 34.92
N LEU A 110 24.31 -15.77 34.37
CA LEU A 110 25.01 -15.35 33.14
C LEU A 110 26.51 -15.28 33.44
N SER A 111 27.28 -16.29 33.02
CA SER A 111 28.72 -16.41 33.33
C SER A 111 29.58 -15.50 32.44
N PHE A 112 30.00 -14.35 32.97
CA PHE A 112 30.90 -13.41 32.30
C PHE A 112 32.40 -13.82 32.37
N GLY A 113 32.76 -15.02 31.89
CA GLY A 113 34.16 -15.47 31.86
C GLY A 113 34.86 -15.46 33.23
N THR A 114 36.19 -15.54 33.25
CA THR A 114 37.04 -15.70 34.45
C THR A 114 37.02 -14.52 35.44
N SER A 115 36.07 -13.59 35.32
CA SER A 115 35.85 -12.49 36.25
C SER A 115 34.36 -12.33 36.52
N VAL A 116 33.94 -12.80 37.70
CA VAL A 116 32.59 -12.54 38.23
C VAL A 116 32.49 -11.05 38.53
N LYS A 117 31.86 -10.29 37.63
CA LYS A 117 31.51 -8.90 37.86
C LYS A 117 30.14 -8.84 38.55
N PRO A 118 29.97 -8.02 39.62
CA PRO A 118 28.65 -7.79 40.20
C PRO A 118 27.68 -7.33 39.10
N PHE A 119 26.43 -7.77 39.15
CA PHE A 119 25.42 -7.40 38.13
C PHE A 119 25.28 -5.88 37.94
N ALA A 120 25.60 -5.10 38.97
CA ALA A 120 25.66 -3.63 38.94
C ALA A 120 26.71 -3.06 37.95
N GLU A 121 27.66 -3.86 37.46
CA GLU A 121 28.73 -3.46 36.53
C GLU A 121 28.55 -4.01 35.10
N SER A 122 27.54 -4.86 34.83
CA SER A 122 27.33 -5.52 33.53
C SER A 122 26.02 -5.07 32.88
N THR A 123 26.08 -4.51 31.67
CA THR A 123 24.88 -4.14 30.87
C THR A 123 24.75 -5.05 29.66
N ILE A 124 23.63 -5.79 29.54
CA ILE A 124 23.26 -6.52 28.32
C ILE A 124 22.37 -5.60 27.48
N LEU A 125 22.85 -5.17 26.32
CA LEU A 125 22.11 -4.29 25.41
C LEU A 125 21.54 -5.10 24.25
N ILE A 126 20.22 -5.29 24.23
CA ILE A 126 19.49 -5.72 23.03
C ILE A 126 19.01 -4.44 22.35
N SER A 127 19.69 -4.05 21.28
CA SER A 127 19.34 -2.84 20.52
C SER A 127 18.08 -3.05 19.69
N TYR A 128 17.25 -2.01 19.59
CA TYR A 128 16.18 -1.96 18.59
C TYR A 128 16.73 -2.22 17.18
N ARG A 129 16.02 -3.02 16.39
CA ARG A 129 16.30 -3.23 14.96
C ARG A 129 15.05 -2.89 14.18
N GLY A 130 15.23 -2.15 13.08
CA GLY A 130 14.14 -1.54 12.33
C GLY A 130 14.21 -0.02 12.37
N GLY A 131 13.59 0.65 11.40
CA GLY A 131 13.64 2.11 11.26
C GLY A 131 12.27 2.78 11.20
N ASN A 132 11.19 2.01 11.37
CA ASN A 132 9.79 2.44 11.25
C ASN A 132 9.52 3.31 10.00
N GLN A 133 10.29 3.07 8.93
CA GLN A 133 10.13 3.81 7.69
C GLN A 133 8.97 3.21 6.90
N PRO A 134 8.02 4.03 6.41
CA PRO A 134 6.96 3.53 5.55
C PRO A 134 7.53 2.92 4.26
N HIS A 135 7.07 1.71 3.91
CA HIS A 135 7.42 1.07 2.65
C HIS A 135 6.36 1.33 1.58
N ASN A 136 6.75 1.20 0.31
CA ASN A 136 5.81 1.32 -0.81
C ASN A 136 4.77 0.19 -0.76
N ASN A 137 3.49 0.55 -0.74
CA ASN A 137 2.37 -0.40 -0.77
C ASN A 137 1.65 -0.39 -2.13
N MET A 138 2.16 0.35 -3.12
CA MET A 138 1.58 0.39 -4.45
C MET A 138 2.09 -0.79 -5.29
N PRO A 139 1.20 -1.62 -5.88
CA PRO A 139 1.59 -2.60 -6.88
C PRO A 139 2.13 -1.89 -8.14
N PRO A 140 2.90 -2.56 -9.01
CA PRO A 140 3.25 -2.01 -10.32
C PRO A 140 2.01 -1.54 -11.09
N TYR A 141 2.05 -0.31 -11.63
CA TYR A 141 0.87 0.29 -12.27
C TYR A 141 1.23 1.07 -13.54
N LEU A 142 0.23 1.20 -14.42
CA LEU A 142 0.22 2.17 -15.52
C LEU A 142 -0.81 3.26 -15.18
N SER A 143 -0.36 4.50 -15.00
CA SER A 143 -1.26 5.61 -14.73
C SER A 143 -1.98 6.04 -16.01
N VAL A 144 -3.31 6.09 -15.94
CA VAL A 144 -4.17 6.60 -17.02
C VAL A 144 -5.06 7.70 -16.50
N TYR A 145 -5.55 8.55 -17.40
CA TYR A 145 -6.57 9.53 -17.09
C TYR A 145 -7.94 8.86 -17.05
N MET A 146 -8.65 9.04 -15.93
CA MET A 146 -9.99 8.50 -15.71
C MET A 146 -10.99 9.64 -15.57
N TRP A 147 -12.10 9.54 -16.29
CA TRP A 147 -13.14 10.55 -16.31
C TRP A 147 -14.49 9.90 -16.05
N ARG A 148 -15.33 10.54 -15.23
CA ARG A 148 -16.74 10.14 -15.02
C ARG A 148 -17.66 11.13 -15.71
N ARG A 149 -18.66 10.64 -16.45
CA ARG A 149 -19.71 11.50 -17.02
C ARG A 149 -20.66 11.97 -15.92
N THR A 150 -20.88 13.28 -15.82
CA THR A 150 -21.76 13.90 -14.82
C THR A 150 -23.07 14.45 -15.41
N ALA A 151 -23.08 14.80 -16.70
CA ALA A 151 -24.28 15.21 -17.45
C ALA A 151 -24.14 14.89 -18.95
#